data_AF-A0A2M8BIY4-F1
#
_entry.id   AF-A0A2M8BIY4-F1
#
_cell.length_a   1.000
_cell.length_b   1.000
_cell.length_c   1.000
_cell.angle_alpha   90.00
_cell.angle_beta   90.00
_cell.angle_gamma   90.00
#
_symmetry.space_group_name_H-M   'P 1'
#
loop_
_entity.id
_entity.type
_entity.pdbx_description
1 polymer ?
#
loop_
_entity_poly.entity_id
_entity_poly.type
_entity_poly.pdbx_seq_one_letter_code
_entity_poly.pdbx_strand_id
1 'polypeptide(L)' 'MCLIAWNWQPASRHPLLLIANRDEYYARPTLPLHWWHDAPILAGRDLQAGGTWLGISRTGRLAALTNHRDPASVR' A
#
# COMPACT_ATOMS: atom_id res chain seq x y z
N MET A 1 -6.77 -3.22 11.68
CA MET A 1 -7.51 -2.28 10.83
C MET A 1 -6.54 -1.30 10.20
N CYS A 2 -6.26 -1.46 8.90
CA CYS A 2 -5.46 -0.52 8.12
C CYS A 2 -6.22 0.80 8.00
N LEU A 3 -5.46 1.89 7.93
CA LEU A 3 -5.99 3.25 7.79
C LEU A 3 -5.26 3.95 6.67
N ILE A 4 -6.00 4.64 5.81
CA ILE A 4 -5.45 5.51 4.77
C ILE A 4 -6.02 6.90 4.98
N ALA A 5 -5.13 7.88 5.05
CA ALA A 5 -5.48 9.29 5.09
C ALA A 5 -4.76 10.03 3.95
N TRP A 6 -5.43 11.00 3.35
CA TRP A 6 -4.81 11.84 2.32
C TRP A 6 -5.24 13.30 2.45
N ASN A 7 -4.38 14.19 1.96
CA ASN A 7 -4.66 15.59 1.71
C ASN A 7 -4.48 15.86 0.21
N TRP A 8 -5.56 16.29 -0.45
CA TRP A 8 -5.59 16.56 -1.88
C TRP A 8 -5.69 18.05 -2.12
N GLN A 9 -4.65 18.64 -2.73
CA GLN A 9 -4.49 20.08 -2.93
C GLN A 9 -3.88 20.36 -4.32
N PRO A 10 -4.64 20.27 -5.42
CA PRO A 10 -4.13 20.31 -6.80
C PRO A 10 -3.25 21.52 -7.14
N ALA A 11 -3.54 22.67 -6.54
CA ALA A 11 -2.83 23.93 -6.78
C ALA A 11 -1.56 24.09 -5.94
N SER A 12 -1.27 23.15 -5.03
CA SER A 12 -0.10 23.21 -4.16
C SER A 12 1.12 22.51 -4.77
N ARG A 13 2.31 22.77 -4.22
CA ARG A 13 3.55 22.05 -4.59
C ARG A 13 3.45 20.53 -4.35
N HIS A 14 2.59 20.08 -3.45
CA HIS A 14 2.36 18.66 -3.16
C HIS A 14 0.88 18.34 -3.38
N PRO A 15 0.47 18.08 -4.63
CA PRO A 15 -0.94 17.86 -4.97
C PRO A 15 -1.61 16.76 -4.15
N LEU A 16 -0.84 15.74 -3.78
CA LEU A 16 -1.27 14.64 -2.93
C LEU A 16 -0.24 14.38 -1.84
N LEU A 17 -0.69 14.46 -0.59
CA LEU A 17 -0.03 13.83 0.56
C LEU A 17 -0.86 12.61 0.95
N LEU A 18 -0.25 11.43 1.07
CA LEU A 18 -0.93 10.20 1.46
C LEU A 18 -0.12 9.47 2.53
N ILE A 19 -0.80 9.01 3.57
CA ILE A 19 -0.23 8.20 4.63
C ILE A 19 -1.11 6.96 4.77
N ALA A 20 -0.49 5.79 4.79
CA ALA A 20 -1.16 4.52 5.01
C ALA A 20 -0.51 3.80 6.19
N ASN A 21 -1.34 3.40 7.16
CA ASN A 21 -0.97 2.43 8.18
C ASN A 21 -1.46 1.05 7.74
N ARG A 22 -0.54 0.09 7.65
CA ARG A 22 -0.87 -1.33 7.50
C ARG A 22 -0.91 -1.96 8.89
N ASP A 23 -2.10 -2.38 9.30
CA ASP A 23 -2.27 -3.17 10.52
C ASP A 23 -2.41 -4.65 10.15
N GLU A 24 -1.37 -5.41 10.49
CA GLU A 24 -1.15 -6.80 10.12
C GLU A 24 -0.20 -7.46 11.15
N TYR A 25 -0.15 -8.81 11.18
CA TYR A 25 0.70 -9.56 12.10
C TYR A 25 2.17 -9.14 12.02
N TYR A 26 2.77 -8.85 13.19
CA TYR A 26 4.20 -8.53 13.32
C TYR A 26 5.11 -9.61 12.73
N ALA A 27 4.71 -10.88 12.82
CA ALA A 27 5.47 -12.00 12.29
C ALA A 27 5.41 -12.13 10.76
N ARG A 28 4.57 -11.35 10.05
CA ARG A 28 4.45 -11.43 8.59
C ARG A 28 5.60 -10.64 7.94
N PRO A 29 6.59 -11.30 7.32
CA PRO A 29 7.80 -10.66 6.84
C PRO A 29 7.53 -9.78 5.61
N THR A 30 8.17 -8.63 5.56
CA THR A 30 8.09 -7.71 4.42
C THR A 30 9.46 -7.12 4.06
N LEU A 31 9.65 -6.80 2.79
CA LEU A 31 10.74 -5.92 2.36
C LEU A 31 10.32 -4.46 2.54
N PRO A 32 11.28 -3.58 2.90
CA PRO A 32 11.05 -2.14 2.96
C PRO A 32 10.72 -1.58 1.57
N LEU A 33 10.32 -0.30 1.52
CA LEU A 33 10.02 0.42 0.29
C LEU A 33 11.22 0.38 -0.68
N HIS A 34 11.04 -0.20 -1.85
CA HIS A 34 12.06 -0.24 -2.90
C HIS A 34 11.41 -0.32 -4.29
N TRP A 35 12.19 -0.03 -5.33
CA TRP A 35 11.80 -0.34 -6.70
C TRP A 35 11.92 -1.84 -6.92
N TRP A 36 10.82 -2.49 -7.28
CA TRP A 36 10.83 -3.93 -7.55
C TRP A 36 11.63 -4.23 -8.83
N HIS A 37 12.29 -5.39 -8.86
CA HIS A 37 13.06 -5.82 -10.02
C HIS A 37 12.19 -6.48 -11.10
N ASP A 38 11.06 -7.06 -10.69
CA ASP A 38 10.12 -7.83 -11.50
C ASP A 38 8.87 -7.05 -11.92
N ALA A 39 8.71 -5.82 -11.42
CA ALA A 39 7.62 -4.92 -11.80
C ALA A 39 8.04 -3.44 -11.69
N PRO A 40 7.53 -2.53 -12.54
CA PRO A 40 7.91 -1.12 -12.54
C PRO A 40 7.17 -0.30 -11.46
N ILE A 41 7.18 -0.78 -10.20
CA ILE A 41 6.52 -0.15 -9.06
C ILE A 41 7.48 0.09 -7.89
N LEU A 42 7.24 1.17 -7.15
CA LEU A 42 7.88 1.50 -5.87
C LEU A 42 6.91 1.12 -4.76
N ALA A 43 7.27 0.10 -3.99
CA ALA A 43 6.42 -0.44 -2.93
C ALA A 43 7.24 -1.25 -1.91
N GLY A 44 6.75 -1.38 -0.69
CA GLY A 44 7.17 -2.49 0.17
C GLY A 44 6.63 -3.81 -0.40
N ARG A 45 7.25 -4.95 -0.08
CA ARG A 45 6.82 -6.26 -0.61
C ARG A 45 6.50 -7.24 0.50
N ASP A 46 5.33 -7.87 0.43
CA ASP A 46 5.00 -9.01 1.26
C ASP A 46 5.85 -10.22 0.85
N LEU A 47 6.64 -10.75 1.77
CA LEU A 47 7.47 -11.92 1.49
C LEU A 47 6.68 -13.23 1.61
N GLN A 48 5.44 -13.19 2.12
CA GLN A 48 4.59 -14.37 2.23
C GLN A 48 3.68 -14.56 1.01
N ALA A 49 2.91 -13.54 0.62
CA ALA A 49 2.00 -13.61 -0.55
C ALA A 49 2.55 -12.91 -1.81
N GLY A 50 3.73 -12.27 -1.74
CA GLY A 50 4.41 -11.65 -2.89
C GLY A 50 3.88 -10.28 -3.34
N GLY A 51 2.79 -9.78 -2.73
CA GLY A 51 2.11 -8.54 -3.11
C GLY A 51 2.52 -7.29 -2.31
N THR A 52 1.66 -6.26 -2.35
CA THR A 52 1.83 -5.03 -1.56
C THR A 52 0.49 -4.40 -1.17
N TRP A 53 0.48 -3.54 -0.15
CA TRP A 53 -0.68 -2.77 0.31
C TRP A 53 -0.67 -1.32 -0.18
N LEU A 54 0.48 -0.79 -0.60
CA LEU A 54 0.61 0.56 -1.14
C LEU A 54 1.77 0.58 -2.13
N GLY A 55 1.51 1.10 -3.33
CA GLY A 55 2.54 1.24 -4.34
C GLY A 55 2.24 2.33 -5.35
N ILE A 56 3.30 2.82 -5.99
CA ILE A 56 3.23 3.78 -7.10
C ILE A 56 4.03 3.27 -8.29
N SER A 57 3.47 3.38 -9.49
CA SER A 57 4.17 3.08 -10.74
C SER A 57 5.05 4.23 -11.20
N ARG A 58 5.99 3.94 -12.11
CA ARG A 58 6.83 4.98 -12.74
C ARG A 58 6.05 6.05 -13.51
N THR A 59 4.82 5.75 -13.92
CA THR A 59 3.93 6.70 -14.61
C THR A 59 3.04 7.48 -13.65
N GLY A 60 3.24 7.34 -12.33
CA GLY A 60 2.52 8.09 -11.31
C GLY A 60 1.16 7.50 -10.90
N ARG A 61 0.77 6.32 -11.41
CA ARG A 61 -0.42 5.61 -10.91
C ARG A 61 -0.16 5.07 -9.52
N LEU A 62 -1.01 5.41 -8.57
CA LEU A 62 -0.98 4.96 -7.19
C LEU A 62 -2.12 3.98 -6.92
N ALA A 63 -1.85 2.94 -6.14
CA ALA A 63 -2.85 2.00 -5.63
C ALA A 63 -2.58 1.71 -4.17
N ALA A 64 -3.64 1.58 -3.37
CA ALA A 64 -3.57 1.24 -1.96
C ALA A 64 -4.74 0.32 -1.58
N LEU A 65 -4.52 -0.58 -0.64
CA LEU A 65 -5.51 -1.55 -0.15
C LEU A 65 -5.78 -1.33 1.34
N THR A 66 -7.05 -1.38 1.71
CA THR A 66 -7.49 -1.45 3.12
C THR A 66 -7.91 -2.88 3.45
N ASN A 67 -8.14 -3.19 4.74
CA ASN A 67 -8.63 -4.51 5.11
C ASN A 67 -10.00 -4.75 4.48
N HIS A 68 -10.10 -5.87 3.78
CA HIS A 68 -11.38 -6.49 3.46
C HIS A 68 -11.67 -7.55 4.53
N ARG A 69 -12.85 -7.49 5.14
CA ARG A 69 -13.37 -8.54 6.02
C ARG A 69 -14.68 -9.01 5.40
N ASP A 70 -14.80 -10.30 5.14
CA ASP A 70 -16.06 -10.92 4.74
C ASP A 70 -16.66 -11.65 5.96
N PRO A 71 -17.68 -11.09 6.62
CA PRO A 71 -18.33 -11.75 7.74
C PRO A 71 -19.03 -13.05 7.35
N ALA A 72 -19.41 -13.23 6.08
CA ALA A 72 -20.12 -14.41 5.61
C ALA A 72 -19.18 -15.59 5.32
N SER A 73 -17.87 -15.35 5.14
CA SER A 73 -16.86 -16.39 4.93
C SER A 73 -16.42 -17.09 6.22
N VAL A 74 -16.85 -16.58 7.39
CA VAL A 74 -16.60 -17.20 8.69
C VAL A 74 -17.81 -18.07 9.05
N ARG A 75 -17.82 -19.30 8.53
CA ARG A 75 -18.71 -20.38 8.97
C ARG A 75 -17.90 -21.48 9.62
#